data_AF-A0A939RJ57-F1
#
_entry.id   AF-A0A939RJ57-F1
#
_cell.length_a   1.000
_cell.length_b   1.000
_cell.length_c   1.000
_cell.angle_alpha   90.00
_cell.angle_beta   90.00
_cell.angle_gamma   90.00
#
_symmetry.space_group_name_H-M   'P 1'
#
loop_
_entity.id
_entity.type
_entity.pdbx_description
1 polymer ?
#
loop_
_entity_poly.entity_id
_entity_poly.type
_entity_poly.pdbx_seq_one_letter_code
_entity_poly.pdbx_strand_id
1 'polypeptide(L)'
;MSVRPASLAAAMRPLATLARRRRPSESEGSGRTPAQEQDGREPPAEEPLPPIERLALTRSAREAELITSLTGVTRCGGLLAEPHHRLLPGQRRDDNLAEVADALRAVGIAHGIVPDRPPRHRLAIAPGDRAAVLEALSSAFAGQAVYADLLEHGRTLGTVLAEQLPAAVVLMEDVPSAPDEAPDGTPDGTPDEAQAGPIRPADRVKGVRIYRPAAIGTLLYGSDTGCDVEFWDASDSSQGAVASIDETPLGWWVPSLKATATTTIAGRPYPLIDVLATDLPDQVTFPIDAVITWVDDSDPAWQERRAAARARLTGTTASDAPENGTAA
;
A
#
# COMPACT_ATOMS: atom_id res chain seq x y z
N MET A 1 -1.08 29.30 -54.62
CA MET A 1 0.09 29.75 -53.84
C MET A 1 0.75 28.53 -53.25
N SER A 2 1.94 28.24 -53.75
CA SER A 2 2.78 27.09 -53.41
C SER A 2 3.84 27.56 -52.42
N VAL A 3 3.93 26.96 -51.23
CA VAL A 3 5.18 26.96 -50.44
C VAL A 3 5.27 25.67 -49.62
N ARG A 4 6.19 24.81 -50.04
CA ARG A 4 7.02 23.91 -49.21
C ARG A 4 8.47 24.17 -49.68
N PRO A 5 9.52 23.74 -48.96
CA PRO A 5 9.68 23.45 -47.53
C PRO A 5 10.99 24.06 -46.96
N ALA A 6 11.25 23.92 -45.66
CA ALA A 6 12.62 24.01 -45.13
C ALA A 6 12.89 22.81 -44.21
N SER A 7 13.73 21.91 -44.73
CA SER A 7 14.36 20.79 -44.03
C SER A 7 15.58 21.33 -43.28
N LEU A 8 15.77 20.93 -42.02
CA LEU A 8 17.08 21.00 -41.37
C LEU A 8 17.49 19.59 -40.98
N ALA A 9 18.47 19.07 -41.71
CA ALA A 9 19.14 17.81 -41.43
C ALA A 9 20.53 18.07 -40.84
N ALA A 10 20.88 17.19 -39.90
CA ALA A 10 22.22 16.68 -39.56
C ALA A 10 23.27 17.61 -38.92
N ALA A 11 23.75 17.18 -37.75
CA ALA A 11 25.19 17.04 -37.47
C ALA A 11 25.45 16.07 -36.30
N MET A 12 25.47 14.76 -36.57
CA MET A 12 26.22 13.80 -35.76
C MET A 12 27.68 13.80 -36.25
N ARG A 13 28.65 13.94 -35.34
CA ARG A 13 30.08 13.77 -35.61
C ARG A 13 30.58 12.47 -34.98
N PRO A 14 31.14 11.52 -35.74
CA PRO A 14 31.86 10.39 -35.18
C PRO A 14 33.34 10.77 -34.95
N LEU A 15 33.84 10.52 -33.74
CA LEU A 15 35.27 10.53 -33.44
C LEU A 15 35.86 9.18 -33.83
N ALA A 16 36.66 9.19 -34.88
CA ALA A 16 37.53 8.07 -35.27
C ALA A 16 38.93 8.33 -34.70
N THR A 17 39.47 7.39 -33.91
CA THR A 17 40.91 7.42 -33.57
C THR A 17 41.52 6.03 -33.63
N LEU A 18 42.22 5.83 -34.75
CA LEU A 18 43.40 4.99 -35.03
C LEU A 18 43.69 3.75 -34.17
N ALA A 19 43.47 2.60 -34.78
CA ALA A 19 44.21 1.37 -34.52
C ALA A 19 45.67 1.52 -34.98
N ARG A 20 46.63 1.39 -34.05
CA ARG A 20 48.05 1.16 -34.40
C ARG A 20 48.37 -0.32 -34.21
N ARG A 21 48.57 -1.02 -35.33
CA ARG A 21 49.24 -2.32 -35.38
C ARG A 21 50.73 -2.11 -35.07
N ARG A 22 51.27 -2.82 -34.08
CA ARG A 22 52.72 -3.07 -33.95
C ARG A 22 52.98 -4.56 -34.23
N ARG A 23 53.95 -4.82 -35.12
CA ARG A 23 54.55 -6.14 -35.38
C ARG A 23 55.80 -6.32 -34.50
N PRO A 24 56.30 -7.57 -34.33
CA PRO A 24 57.00 -8.00 -33.13
C PRO A 24 58.51 -7.74 -33.18
N SER A 25 59.13 -7.68 -32.01
CA SER A 25 60.58 -7.80 -31.82
C SER A 25 60.84 -8.85 -30.75
N GLU A 26 61.60 -9.88 -31.13
CA GLU A 26 62.04 -10.98 -30.27
C GLU A 26 63.16 -10.56 -29.31
N SER A 27 63.10 -11.14 -28.10
CA SER A 27 64.16 -11.65 -27.20
C SER A 27 65.31 -10.70 -26.80
N GLU A 28 65.83 -10.63 -25.57
CA GLU A 28 65.95 -11.57 -24.45
C GLU A 28 66.09 -10.77 -23.14
N GLY A 29 65.75 -11.36 -22.00
CA GLY A 29 65.98 -10.70 -20.72
C GLY A 29 65.31 -11.40 -19.55
N SER A 30 65.85 -12.56 -19.19
CA SER A 30 65.52 -13.37 -18.02
C SER A 30 65.29 -12.55 -16.74
N GLY A 31 64.03 -12.43 -16.34
CA GLY A 31 63.60 -11.99 -15.02
C GLY A 31 62.51 -12.95 -14.54
N ARG A 32 62.88 -13.85 -13.63
CA ARG A 32 62.01 -14.87 -13.05
C ARG A 32 61.01 -14.18 -12.11
N THR A 33 59.83 -13.82 -12.62
CA THR A 33 58.69 -13.41 -11.79
C THR A 33 57.87 -14.67 -11.48
N PRO A 34 57.46 -14.91 -10.22
CA PRO A 34 56.68 -16.10 -9.89
C PRO A 34 55.39 -16.10 -10.70
N ALA A 35 55.02 -17.26 -11.23
CA ALA A 35 53.69 -17.48 -11.77
C ALA A 35 52.69 -17.16 -10.66
N GLN A 36 52.06 -15.99 -10.74
CA GLN A 36 50.75 -15.82 -10.16
C GLN A 36 49.83 -16.71 -10.98
N GLU A 37 49.59 -17.89 -10.42
CA GLU A 37 48.40 -18.68 -10.67
C GLU A 37 47.24 -17.72 -10.42
N GLN A 38 46.78 -17.06 -11.49
CA GLN A 38 45.49 -16.39 -11.49
C GLN A 38 44.49 -17.51 -11.33
N ASP A 39 44.15 -17.79 -10.08
CA ASP A 39 42.94 -18.51 -9.71
C ASP A 39 41.81 -17.80 -10.46
N GLY A 40 41.40 -18.39 -11.59
CA GLY A 40 40.35 -17.90 -12.48
C GLY A 40 38.98 -18.00 -11.84
N ARG A 41 38.92 -17.86 -10.52
CA ARG A 41 37.71 -17.74 -9.75
C ARG A 41 37.23 -16.32 -9.95
N GLU A 42 36.40 -16.16 -10.98
CA GLU A 42 35.46 -15.05 -11.06
C GLU A 42 34.91 -14.83 -9.65
N PRO A 43 35.04 -13.62 -9.07
CA PRO A 43 34.53 -13.36 -7.73
C PRO A 43 33.07 -13.84 -7.70
N PRO A 44 32.63 -14.53 -6.63
CA PRO A 44 31.25 -15.00 -6.56
C PRO A 44 30.36 -13.81 -6.89
N ALA A 45 29.51 -13.96 -7.92
CA ALA A 45 28.61 -12.90 -8.33
C ALA A 45 27.89 -12.41 -7.07
N GLU A 46 28.08 -11.14 -6.71
CA GLU A 46 27.39 -10.55 -5.58
C GLU A 46 25.90 -10.82 -5.77
N GLU A 47 25.31 -11.54 -4.81
CA GLU A 47 23.90 -11.87 -4.87
C GLU A 47 23.13 -10.55 -4.92
N PRO A 48 22.23 -10.37 -5.92
CA PRO A 48 21.56 -9.10 -6.10
C PRO A 48 20.77 -8.76 -4.83
N LEU A 49 20.88 -7.50 -4.39
CA LEU A 49 20.19 -7.00 -3.21
C LEU A 49 18.69 -7.38 -3.24
N PRO A 50 18.09 -7.68 -2.07
CA PRO A 50 16.66 -7.95 -1.97
C PRO A 50 15.84 -6.83 -2.64
N PRO A 51 14.71 -7.17 -3.30
CA PRO A 51 13.87 -6.20 -4.00
C PRO A 51 13.47 -5.02 -3.12
N ILE A 52 13.08 -5.27 -1.86
CA ILE A 52 12.66 -4.22 -0.93
C ILE A 52 13.76 -3.18 -0.68
N GLU A 53 15.01 -3.60 -0.59
CA GLU A 53 16.15 -2.71 -0.42
C GLU A 53 16.43 -1.92 -1.70
N ARG A 54 16.35 -2.58 -2.86
CA ARG A 54 16.49 -1.92 -4.16
C ARG A 54 15.42 -0.86 -4.37
N LEU A 55 14.17 -1.15 -4.03
CA LEU A 55 13.06 -0.18 -4.05
C LEU A 55 13.35 1.02 -3.14
N ALA A 56 13.83 0.76 -1.92
CA ALA A 56 14.19 1.82 -0.98
C ALA A 56 15.34 2.72 -1.50
N LEU A 57 16.34 2.15 -2.17
CA LEU A 57 17.43 2.90 -2.80
C LEU A 57 16.93 3.77 -3.95
N THR A 58 16.12 3.20 -4.86
CA THR A 58 15.55 3.93 -6.00
C THR A 58 14.62 5.06 -5.54
N ARG A 59 13.82 4.83 -4.50
CA ARG A 59 13.01 5.88 -3.85
C ARG A 59 13.89 6.97 -3.26
N SER A 60 14.89 6.60 -2.45
CA SER A 60 15.74 7.58 -1.74
C SER A 60 16.55 8.47 -2.69
N ALA A 61 17.05 7.90 -3.78
CA ALA A 61 17.73 8.66 -4.83
C ALA A 61 16.80 9.71 -5.45
N ARG A 62 15.55 9.30 -5.75
CA ARG A 62 14.56 10.20 -6.34
C ARG A 62 14.08 11.28 -5.36
N GLU A 63 13.89 10.95 -4.09
CA GLU A 63 13.57 11.93 -3.05
C GLU A 63 14.65 13.01 -2.90
N ALA A 64 15.93 12.64 -3.07
CA ALA A 64 17.04 13.59 -3.03
C ALA A 64 16.98 14.60 -4.20
N GLU A 65 16.48 14.19 -5.37
CA GLU A 65 16.22 15.11 -6.48
C GLU A 65 14.98 15.97 -6.22
N LEU A 66 13.88 15.34 -5.79
CA LEU A 66 12.60 16.01 -5.58
C LEU A 66 12.69 17.11 -4.51
N ILE A 67 13.37 16.88 -3.39
CA ILE A 67 13.50 17.90 -2.34
C ILE A 67 14.27 19.15 -2.81
N THR A 68 15.10 19.03 -3.86
CA THR A 68 15.82 20.19 -4.42
C THR A 68 14.99 20.98 -5.43
N SER A 69 13.99 20.33 -6.05
CA SER A 69 13.19 20.89 -7.14
C SER A 69 11.79 21.32 -6.70
N LEU A 70 11.19 20.61 -5.75
CA LEU A 70 9.87 20.90 -5.22
C LEU A 70 9.92 21.98 -4.15
N THR A 71 9.04 22.96 -4.25
CA THR A 71 8.78 23.95 -3.20
C THR A 71 7.64 23.50 -2.31
N GLY A 72 7.70 23.80 -1.01
CA GLY A 72 6.60 23.50 -0.10
C GLY A 72 6.56 22.05 0.41
N VAL A 73 7.66 21.32 0.30
CA VAL A 73 7.84 20.00 0.95
C VAL A 73 8.99 20.05 1.94
N THR A 74 8.87 19.30 3.03
CA THR A 74 9.92 19.16 4.05
C THR A 74 10.10 17.68 4.42
N ARG A 75 11.25 17.31 5.00
CA ARG A 75 11.41 15.96 5.53
C ARG A 75 10.70 15.81 6.87
N CYS A 76 9.80 14.84 6.97
CA CYS A 76 9.11 14.46 8.20
C CYS A 76 8.92 12.94 8.22
N GLY A 77 9.30 12.28 9.33
CA GLY A 77 9.16 10.83 9.49
C GLY A 77 9.81 9.98 8.37
N GLY A 78 10.89 10.47 7.76
CA GLY A 78 11.60 9.78 6.68
C GLY A 78 10.99 9.97 5.28
N LEU A 79 9.91 10.74 5.14
CA LEU A 79 9.25 11.04 3.87
C LEU A 79 9.35 12.54 3.53
N LEU A 80 9.10 12.88 2.26
CA LEU A 80 8.81 14.25 1.84
C LEU A 80 7.32 14.54 2.10
N ALA A 81 7.04 15.52 2.94
CA ALA A 81 5.70 15.85 3.38
C ALA A 81 5.38 17.34 3.17
N GLU A 82 4.12 17.63 2.86
CA GLU A 82 3.61 19.00 2.77
C GLU A 82 3.33 19.54 4.18
N PRO A 83 3.88 20.71 4.57
CA PRO A 83 3.63 21.27 5.88
C PRO A 83 2.24 21.93 5.94
N HIS A 84 1.44 21.53 6.94
CA HIS A 84 0.11 22.07 7.21
C HIS A 84 -0.01 22.55 8.66
N HIS A 85 -1.00 23.42 8.89
CA HIS A 85 -1.29 24.00 10.21
C HIS A 85 -2.60 23.49 10.82
N ARG A 86 -3.57 23.08 10.01
CA ARG A 86 -4.94 22.72 10.44
C ARG A 86 -5.58 21.62 9.57
N LEU A 87 -4.78 20.69 9.10
CA LEU A 87 -5.30 19.55 8.34
C LEU A 87 -5.76 18.47 9.33
N LEU A 88 -6.95 17.91 9.16
CA LEU A 88 -7.39 16.76 9.95
C LEU A 88 -7.02 15.46 9.20
N PRO A 89 -6.77 14.34 9.92
CA PRO A 89 -6.44 13.08 9.26
C PRO A 89 -7.58 12.56 8.38
N GLY A 90 -8.84 12.84 8.75
CA GLY A 90 -10.01 12.55 7.91
C GLY A 90 -10.00 13.34 6.61
N GLN A 91 -9.68 14.63 6.66
CA GLN A 91 -9.57 15.47 5.47
C GLN A 91 -8.48 14.97 4.53
N ARG A 92 -7.29 14.62 5.06
CA ARG A 92 -6.20 14.08 4.22
C ARG A 92 -6.57 12.75 3.55
N ARG A 93 -7.37 11.91 4.21
CA ARG A 93 -7.93 10.69 3.59
C ARG A 93 -8.87 11.01 2.44
N ASP A 94 -9.77 11.95 2.64
CA ASP A 94 -10.72 12.39 1.61
C ASP A 94 -9.99 13.03 0.42
N ASP A 95 -8.95 13.82 0.68
CA ASP A 95 -8.10 14.43 -0.35
C ASP A 95 -7.30 13.37 -1.13
N ASN A 96 -6.72 12.38 -0.44
CA ASN A 96 -6.02 11.27 -1.10
C ASN A 96 -6.96 10.44 -1.98
N LEU A 97 -8.18 10.14 -1.51
CA LEU A 97 -9.20 9.49 -2.34
C LEU A 97 -9.54 10.35 -3.57
N ALA A 98 -9.73 11.67 -3.39
CA ALA A 98 -10.05 12.58 -4.47
C ALA A 98 -8.94 12.61 -5.54
N GLU A 99 -7.67 12.71 -5.14
CA GLU A 99 -6.52 12.71 -6.06
C GLU A 99 -6.45 11.41 -6.88
N VAL A 100 -6.60 10.25 -6.23
CA VAL A 100 -6.58 8.94 -6.90
C VAL A 100 -7.76 8.77 -7.84
N ALA A 101 -8.98 9.08 -7.39
CA ALA A 101 -10.18 8.95 -8.21
C ALA A 101 -10.15 9.89 -9.43
N ASP A 102 -9.61 11.11 -9.26
CA ASP A 102 -9.45 12.07 -10.35
C ASP A 102 -8.42 11.55 -11.38
N ALA A 103 -7.31 10.94 -10.92
CA ALA A 103 -6.32 10.30 -11.79
C ALA A 103 -6.92 9.14 -12.62
N LEU A 104 -7.68 8.25 -12.00
CA LEU A 104 -8.34 7.13 -12.70
C LEU A 104 -9.41 7.62 -13.69
N ARG A 105 -10.20 8.63 -13.29
CA ARG A 105 -11.25 9.20 -14.14
C ARG A 105 -10.68 9.91 -15.36
N ALA A 106 -9.53 10.57 -15.24
CA ALA A 106 -8.89 11.29 -16.34
C ALA A 106 -8.55 10.39 -17.53
N VAL A 107 -8.28 9.10 -17.29
CA VAL A 107 -7.97 8.10 -18.32
C VAL A 107 -9.13 7.14 -18.60
N GLY A 108 -10.29 7.33 -17.95
CA GLY A 108 -11.48 6.53 -18.17
C GLY A 108 -11.44 5.13 -17.57
N ILE A 109 -10.61 4.89 -16.54
CA ILE A 109 -10.57 3.60 -15.84
C ILE A 109 -11.76 3.48 -14.89
N ALA A 110 -12.54 2.42 -15.07
CA ALA A 110 -13.65 2.09 -14.19
C ALA A 110 -13.13 1.66 -12.81
N HIS A 111 -13.72 2.23 -11.77
CA HIS A 111 -13.42 1.92 -10.38
C HIS A 111 -14.71 2.05 -9.56
N GLY A 112 -14.78 1.35 -8.44
CA GLY A 112 -15.90 1.46 -7.50
C GLY A 112 -15.41 1.54 -6.06
N ILE A 113 -16.04 2.38 -5.25
CA ILE A 113 -15.83 2.42 -3.81
C ILE A 113 -16.30 1.11 -3.19
N VAL A 114 -15.51 0.59 -2.25
CA VAL A 114 -15.94 -0.46 -1.31
C VAL A 114 -16.32 0.24 -0.01
N PRO A 115 -17.61 0.24 0.39
CA PRO A 115 -18.11 0.99 1.55
C PRO A 115 -17.81 0.25 2.86
N ASP A 116 -16.55 0.28 3.28
CA ASP A 116 -16.09 -0.40 4.49
C ASP A 116 -15.96 0.57 5.66
N ARG A 117 -15.86 0.03 6.87
CA ARG A 117 -15.52 0.87 8.02
C ARG A 117 -14.11 1.45 7.85
N PRO A 118 -13.90 2.73 8.23
CA PRO A 118 -12.57 3.33 8.28
C PRO A 118 -11.58 2.40 9.00
N PRO A 119 -10.31 2.39 8.59
CA PRO A 119 -9.57 3.64 8.61
C PRO A 119 -9.33 4.31 7.25
N ARG A 120 -9.44 3.64 6.09
CA ARG A 120 -9.07 4.19 4.77
C ARG A 120 -10.15 3.96 3.72
N HIS A 121 -10.11 4.75 2.64
CA HIS A 121 -10.97 4.56 1.48
C HIS A 121 -10.37 3.50 0.54
N ARG A 122 -11.21 2.57 0.09
CA ARG A 122 -10.84 1.46 -0.81
C ARG A 122 -11.54 1.59 -2.16
N LEU A 123 -10.76 1.45 -3.23
CA LEU A 123 -11.22 1.42 -4.62
C LEU A 123 -10.97 0.02 -5.19
N ALA A 124 -12.04 -0.64 -5.64
CA ALA A 124 -11.92 -1.89 -6.38
C ALA A 124 -11.70 -1.61 -7.87
N ILE A 125 -10.74 -2.31 -8.45
CA ILE A 125 -10.43 -2.31 -9.87
C ILE A 125 -10.81 -3.67 -10.46
N ALA A 126 -11.47 -3.64 -11.62
CA ALA A 126 -11.88 -4.85 -12.31
C ALA A 126 -10.68 -5.70 -12.78
N PRO A 127 -10.84 -7.04 -12.85
CA PRO A 127 -9.82 -7.92 -13.41
C PRO A 127 -9.43 -7.47 -14.82
N GLY A 128 -8.13 -7.30 -15.06
CA GLY A 128 -7.57 -6.90 -16.37
C GLY A 128 -7.10 -5.45 -16.46
N ASP A 129 -7.62 -4.53 -15.63
CA ASP A 129 -7.26 -3.11 -15.69
C ASP A 129 -6.01 -2.75 -14.87
N ARG A 130 -5.44 -3.71 -14.15
CA ARG A 130 -4.28 -3.53 -13.25
C ARG A 130 -3.12 -2.76 -13.88
N ALA A 131 -2.65 -3.21 -15.06
CA ALA A 131 -1.51 -2.57 -15.71
C ALA A 131 -1.82 -1.12 -16.11
N ALA A 132 -3.03 -0.87 -16.63
CA ALA A 132 -3.48 0.47 -16.99
C ALA A 132 -3.57 1.40 -15.77
N VAL A 133 -4.03 0.89 -14.62
CA VAL A 133 -4.07 1.64 -13.36
C VAL A 133 -2.67 2.04 -12.89
N LEU A 134 -1.72 1.10 -12.88
CA LEU A 134 -0.35 1.38 -12.43
C LEU A 134 0.31 2.47 -13.29
N GLU A 135 0.12 2.41 -14.61
CA GLU A 135 0.60 3.44 -15.55
C GLU A 135 -0.10 4.78 -15.36
N ALA A 136 -1.43 4.77 -15.16
CA ALA A 136 -2.20 5.99 -14.96
C ALA A 136 -1.79 6.73 -13.68
N LEU A 137 -1.63 6.00 -12.57
CA LEU A 137 -1.20 6.57 -11.29
C LEU A 137 0.26 7.06 -11.38
N SER A 138 1.15 6.30 -12.01
CA SER A 138 2.54 6.71 -12.23
C SER A 138 2.62 8.02 -13.03
N SER A 139 1.87 8.10 -14.13
CA SER A 139 1.83 9.29 -14.98
C SER A 139 1.21 10.50 -14.28
N ALA A 140 0.11 10.29 -13.55
CA ALA A 140 -0.61 11.37 -12.86
C ALA A 140 0.21 12.02 -11.74
N PHE A 141 1.05 11.24 -11.07
CA PHE A 141 1.85 11.69 -9.94
C PHE A 141 3.34 11.88 -10.26
N ALA A 142 3.70 11.89 -11.55
CA ALA A 142 5.07 12.11 -12.00
C ALA A 142 5.65 13.43 -11.46
N GLY A 143 6.86 13.35 -10.89
CA GLY A 143 7.56 14.51 -10.33
C GLY A 143 6.95 15.10 -9.05
N GLN A 144 6.08 14.38 -8.34
CA GLN A 144 5.44 14.83 -7.11
C GLN A 144 5.87 13.99 -5.91
N ALA A 145 5.76 14.54 -4.70
CA ALA A 145 5.99 13.82 -3.44
C ALA A 145 4.77 12.95 -3.05
N VAL A 146 4.30 12.10 -3.96
CA VAL A 146 3.22 11.13 -3.72
C VAL A 146 3.83 9.74 -3.62
N TYR A 147 3.42 9.02 -2.59
CA TYR A 147 3.95 7.71 -2.26
C TYR A 147 2.95 6.62 -2.57
N ALA A 148 3.47 5.42 -2.81
CA ALA A 148 2.70 4.22 -2.99
C ALA A 148 3.28 3.09 -2.15
N ASP A 149 2.46 2.48 -1.30
CA ASP A 149 2.79 1.19 -0.70
C ASP A 149 2.31 0.07 -1.62
N LEU A 150 3.18 -0.89 -1.92
CA LEU A 150 2.82 -2.12 -2.62
C LEU A 150 2.18 -3.06 -1.60
N LEU A 151 0.95 -3.48 -1.86
CA LEU A 151 0.17 -4.28 -0.92
C LEU A 151 0.02 -5.72 -1.39
N GLU A 152 0.07 -6.62 -0.42
CA GLU A 152 -0.39 -8.00 -0.52
C GLU A 152 -1.22 -8.30 0.74
N HIS A 153 -2.22 -9.19 0.67
CA HIS A 153 -3.04 -9.69 1.79
C HIS A 153 -2.53 -9.32 3.20
N GLY A 154 -3.02 -8.20 3.77
CA GLY A 154 -2.69 -7.75 5.12
C GLY A 154 -1.25 -7.23 5.38
N ARG A 155 -0.36 -7.21 4.39
CA ARG A 155 1.05 -6.78 4.49
C ARG A 155 1.44 -5.73 3.44
N THR A 156 2.43 -4.91 3.78
CA THR A 156 3.08 -3.99 2.85
C THR A 156 4.41 -4.58 2.39
N LEU A 157 4.57 -4.74 1.08
CA LEU A 157 5.76 -5.32 0.45
C LEU A 157 6.90 -4.32 0.28
N GLY A 158 6.56 -3.03 0.15
CA GLY A 158 7.53 -1.96 0.03
C GLY A 158 6.85 -0.62 -0.26
N THR A 159 7.57 0.46 0.00
CA THR A 159 7.08 1.83 -0.24
C THR A 159 7.95 2.49 -1.30
N VAL A 160 7.31 3.04 -2.34
CA VAL A 160 7.93 3.74 -3.47
C VAL A 160 7.28 5.11 -3.68
N LEU A 161 7.83 5.92 -4.59
CA LEU A 161 7.07 7.05 -5.13
C LEU A 161 6.07 6.54 -6.15
N ALA A 162 4.88 7.14 -6.21
CA ALA A 162 3.80 6.71 -7.11
C ALA A 162 4.24 6.73 -8.58
N GLU A 163 5.13 7.65 -8.96
CA GLU A 163 5.71 7.72 -10.31
C GLU A 163 6.52 6.45 -10.70
N GLN A 164 6.94 5.63 -9.72
CA GLN A 164 7.78 4.45 -9.92
C GLN A 164 6.97 3.13 -9.97
N LEU A 165 5.63 3.21 -9.88
CA LEU A 165 4.75 2.06 -9.70
C LEU A 165 4.96 0.90 -10.69
N PRO A 166 4.96 1.09 -12.04
CA PRO A 166 5.12 -0.02 -12.97
C PRO A 166 6.42 -0.81 -12.77
N ALA A 167 7.54 -0.09 -12.66
CA ALA A 167 8.85 -0.71 -12.47
C ALA A 167 8.99 -1.37 -11.10
N ALA A 168 8.41 -0.76 -10.06
CA ALA A 168 8.43 -1.29 -8.71
C ALA A 168 7.67 -2.60 -8.58
N VAL A 169 6.49 -2.70 -9.21
CA VAL A 169 5.68 -3.91 -9.24
C VAL A 169 6.41 -5.05 -9.95
N VAL A 170 6.99 -4.79 -11.12
CA VAL A 170 7.79 -5.79 -11.84
C VAL A 170 8.94 -6.30 -10.97
N LEU A 171 9.70 -5.40 -10.35
CA LEU A 171 10.80 -5.76 -9.47
C LEU A 171 10.36 -6.61 -8.26
N MET A 172 9.19 -6.33 -7.71
CA MET A 172 8.66 -7.07 -6.56
C MET A 172 8.14 -8.46 -6.96
N GLU A 173 7.52 -8.59 -8.13
CA GLU A 173 6.93 -9.84 -8.62
C GLU A 173 7.92 -10.76 -9.35
N ASP A 174 9.07 -10.22 -9.80
CA ASP A 174 10.14 -11.00 -10.45
C ASP A 174 10.90 -11.93 -9.47
N VAL A 175 10.59 -11.88 -8.17
CA VAL A 175 11.18 -12.76 -7.17
C VAL A 175 10.57 -14.16 -7.30
N PRO A 176 11.36 -15.20 -7.60
CA PRO A 176 10.84 -16.56 -7.60
C PRO A 176 10.35 -16.92 -6.20
N SER A 177 9.17 -17.51 -6.12
CA SER A 177 8.61 -18.06 -4.89
C SER A 177 9.63 -18.90 -4.13
N ALA A 178 9.93 -18.51 -2.89
CA ALA A 178 10.72 -19.37 -2.02
C ALA A 178 9.91 -20.63 -1.67
N PRO A 179 10.55 -21.81 -1.57
CA PRO A 179 9.92 -22.97 -0.96
C PRO A 179 9.57 -22.67 0.50
N ASP A 180 8.48 -23.26 1.00
CA ASP A 180 8.04 -23.10 2.38
C ASP A 180 9.19 -23.48 3.34
N GLU A 181 9.50 -22.64 4.34
CA GLU A 181 10.33 -23.09 5.46
C GLU A 181 9.60 -24.26 6.10
N ALA A 182 10.23 -25.44 6.12
CA ALA A 182 9.67 -26.61 6.76
C ALA A 182 9.28 -26.24 8.20
N PRO A 183 8.09 -26.65 8.69
CA PRO A 183 7.76 -26.45 10.09
C PRO A 183 8.88 -27.04 10.94
N ASP A 184 9.36 -26.27 11.92
CA ASP A 184 10.51 -26.59 12.77
C ASP A 184 10.40 -28.04 13.27
N GLY A 185 11.11 -28.94 12.57
CA GLY A 185 10.93 -30.37 12.67
C GLY A 185 11.60 -30.85 13.94
N THR A 186 10.83 -31.49 14.81
CA THR A 186 11.37 -32.22 15.96
C THR A 186 12.41 -33.23 15.44
N PRO A 187 13.61 -33.31 16.03
CA PRO A 187 14.68 -34.13 15.48
C PRO A 187 14.47 -35.59 15.89
N ASP A 188 13.55 -36.30 15.25
CA ASP A 188 13.57 -37.76 15.25
C ASP A 188 12.80 -38.35 14.05
N GLY A 189 13.51 -39.09 13.19
CA GLY A 189 12.91 -39.90 12.13
C GLY A 189 13.48 -39.68 10.73
N THR A 190 14.35 -40.62 10.32
CA THR A 190 14.73 -41.09 8.97
C THR A 190 14.70 -40.13 7.74
N PRO A 191 15.76 -40.10 6.92
CA PRO A 191 15.81 -39.28 5.70
C PRO A 191 14.95 -39.94 4.60
N ASP A 192 13.67 -39.61 4.56
CA ASP A 192 12.80 -39.88 3.42
C ASP A 192 12.69 -38.62 2.55
N GLU A 193 12.52 -38.84 1.25
CA GLU A 193 12.71 -37.91 0.14
C GLU A 193 12.22 -36.48 0.40
N ALA A 194 13.04 -35.49 0.03
CA ALA A 194 12.71 -34.07 0.11
C ALA A 194 11.46 -33.74 -0.74
N GLN A 195 10.28 -33.95 -0.16
CA GLN A 195 9.03 -33.52 -0.70
C GLN A 195 9.03 -32.00 -0.60
N ALA A 196 9.37 -31.32 -1.70
CA ALA A 196 9.22 -29.89 -1.81
C ALA A 196 7.77 -29.54 -1.40
N GLY A 197 7.63 -28.77 -0.32
CA GLY A 197 6.33 -28.28 0.12
C GLY A 197 5.61 -27.54 -1.01
N PRO A 198 4.30 -27.30 -0.90
CA PRO A 198 3.58 -26.52 -1.91
C PRO A 198 4.32 -25.20 -2.16
N ILE A 199 4.74 -24.98 -3.40
CA ILE A 199 5.40 -23.73 -3.81
C ILE A 199 4.40 -22.61 -3.49
N ARG A 200 4.77 -21.68 -2.60
CA ARG A 200 3.95 -20.50 -2.35
C ARG A 200 3.76 -19.79 -3.70
N PRO A 201 2.54 -19.42 -4.12
CA PRO A 201 2.44 -18.51 -5.26
C PRO A 201 3.26 -17.27 -4.95
N ALA A 202 4.01 -16.76 -5.93
CA ALA A 202 4.89 -15.60 -5.71
C ALA A 202 4.08 -14.45 -5.12
N ASP A 203 4.68 -13.70 -4.20
CA ASP A 203 4.02 -12.55 -3.55
C ASP A 203 3.58 -11.56 -4.63
N ARG A 204 2.29 -11.62 -5.01
CA ARG A 204 1.75 -10.81 -6.10
C ARG A 204 1.21 -9.54 -5.50
N VAL A 205 1.56 -8.39 -6.07
CA VAL A 205 1.04 -7.10 -5.60
C VAL A 205 -0.45 -7.04 -5.95
N LYS A 206 -1.29 -7.24 -4.92
CA LYS A 206 -2.76 -7.28 -4.99
C LYS A 206 -3.40 -5.90 -4.91
N GLY A 207 -2.66 -4.89 -4.50
CA GLY A 207 -3.11 -3.51 -4.53
C GLY A 207 -1.99 -2.54 -4.27
N VAL A 208 -2.31 -1.25 -4.35
CA VAL A 208 -1.40 -0.17 -4.01
C VAL A 208 -2.11 0.82 -3.10
N ARG A 209 -1.42 1.31 -2.07
CA ARG A 209 -1.91 2.41 -1.24
C ARG A 209 -1.27 3.70 -1.67
N ILE A 210 -2.05 4.63 -2.21
CA ILE A 210 -1.55 5.93 -2.64
C ILE A 210 -1.80 6.98 -1.56
N TYR A 211 -0.77 7.76 -1.24
CA TYR A 211 -0.90 8.83 -0.27
C TYR A 211 0.11 9.96 -0.52
N ARG A 212 -0.35 11.18 -0.27
CA ARG A 212 0.51 12.37 -0.18
C ARG A 212 0.78 12.67 1.29
N PRO A 213 2.04 12.58 1.76
CA PRO A 213 2.35 12.82 3.15
C PRO A 213 2.12 14.29 3.53
N ALA A 214 1.53 14.51 4.70
CA ALA A 214 1.31 15.84 5.25
C ALA A 214 1.85 15.92 6.68
N ALA A 215 2.48 17.03 7.04
CA ALA A 215 3.10 17.22 8.35
C ALA A 215 2.42 18.36 9.12
N ILE A 216 2.08 18.12 10.39
CA ILE A 216 1.55 19.13 11.31
C ILE A 216 2.47 19.18 12.53
N GLY A 217 3.40 20.14 12.52
CA GLY A 217 4.51 20.16 13.47
C GLY A 217 5.36 18.89 13.29
N THR A 218 5.35 18.01 14.29
CA THR A 218 6.06 16.71 14.26
C THR A 218 5.17 15.52 13.89
N LEU A 219 3.86 15.74 13.75
CA LEU A 219 2.91 14.69 13.39
C LEU A 219 2.91 14.48 11.87
N LEU A 220 3.14 13.24 11.44
CA LEU A 220 3.09 12.85 10.03
C LEU A 220 1.77 12.12 9.75
N TYR A 221 1.03 12.60 8.77
CA TYR A 221 -0.01 11.85 8.07
C TYR A 221 0.63 11.18 6.87
N GLY A 222 0.67 9.86 6.87
CA GLY A 222 1.34 9.07 5.84
C GLY A 222 0.41 7.99 5.31
N SER A 223 0.93 6.76 5.28
CA SER A 223 0.21 5.56 4.81
C SER A 223 -1.14 5.36 5.50
N ASP A 224 -1.27 5.70 6.78
CA ASP A 224 -2.54 5.59 7.53
C ASP A 224 -3.69 6.45 6.96
N THR A 225 -3.35 7.49 6.20
CA THR A 225 -4.30 8.38 5.52
C THR A 225 -4.44 8.10 4.02
N GLY A 226 -3.83 7.03 3.50
CA GLY A 226 -3.87 6.72 2.08
C GLY A 226 -5.22 6.22 1.55
N CYS A 227 -5.31 6.14 0.23
CA CYS A 227 -6.38 5.47 -0.50
C CYS A 227 -5.85 4.14 -1.05
N ASP A 228 -6.52 3.05 -0.71
CA ASP A 228 -6.18 1.70 -1.15
C ASP A 228 -6.84 1.45 -2.51
N VAL A 229 -6.05 1.08 -3.52
CA VAL A 229 -6.50 0.68 -4.85
C VAL A 229 -6.21 -0.80 -5.01
N GLU A 230 -7.27 -1.59 -5.08
CA GLU A 230 -7.19 -3.06 -5.06
C GLU A 230 -7.48 -3.66 -6.41
N PHE A 231 -6.63 -4.59 -6.84
CA PHE A 231 -6.73 -5.30 -8.10
C PHE A 231 -7.46 -6.61 -7.88
N TRP A 232 -8.79 -6.61 -8.05
CA TRP A 232 -9.60 -7.78 -7.74
C TRP A 232 -9.38 -8.89 -8.77
N ASP A 233 -9.43 -10.13 -8.29
CA ASP A 233 -9.20 -11.31 -9.12
C ASP A 233 -10.49 -11.74 -9.83
N ALA A 234 -10.35 -12.32 -11.02
CA ALA A 234 -11.48 -12.93 -11.70
C ALA A 234 -11.95 -14.16 -10.91
N SER A 235 -13.26 -14.37 -10.81
CA SER A 235 -13.79 -15.62 -10.27
C SER A 235 -13.76 -16.74 -11.32
N ASP A 236 -13.65 -17.99 -10.85
CA ASP A 236 -13.74 -19.18 -11.72
C ASP A 236 -15.11 -19.32 -12.39
N SER A 237 -16.17 -18.81 -11.76
CA SER A 237 -17.43 -18.54 -12.45
C SER A 237 -17.26 -17.34 -13.37
N SER A 238 -17.68 -17.45 -14.62
CA SER A 238 -17.57 -16.40 -15.66
C SER A 238 -18.27 -15.07 -15.34
N GLN A 239 -18.82 -14.90 -14.13
CA GLN A 239 -19.42 -13.70 -13.60
C GLN A 239 -18.93 -13.49 -12.16
N GLY A 240 -18.52 -12.26 -11.84
CA GLY A 240 -18.09 -11.84 -10.51
C GLY A 240 -16.61 -11.51 -10.39
N ALA A 241 -16.21 -11.15 -9.17
CA ALA A 241 -14.83 -10.86 -8.81
C ALA A 241 -14.57 -11.21 -7.34
N VAL A 242 -13.34 -11.60 -7.04
CA VAL A 242 -12.87 -11.93 -5.70
C VAL A 242 -12.06 -10.76 -5.16
N ALA A 243 -12.37 -10.31 -3.94
CA ALA A 243 -11.62 -9.26 -3.26
C ALA A 243 -10.21 -9.75 -2.91
N SER A 244 -9.20 -8.93 -3.20
CA SER A 244 -7.80 -9.41 -3.22
C SER A 244 -6.96 -9.03 -2.01
N ILE A 245 -7.47 -8.20 -1.09
CA ILE A 245 -6.76 -7.85 0.15
C ILE A 245 -7.64 -8.14 1.35
N ASP A 246 -8.69 -7.34 1.52
CA ASP A 246 -9.64 -7.47 2.62
C ASP A 246 -11.01 -7.86 2.07
N GLU A 247 -11.81 -8.57 2.86
CA GLU A 247 -13.19 -8.88 2.49
C GLU A 247 -14.03 -7.61 2.34
N THR A 248 -15.11 -7.72 1.59
CA THR A 248 -16.15 -6.68 1.51
C THR A 248 -17.17 -6.89 2.62
N PRO A 249 -18.09 -5.95 2.84
CA PRO A 249 -19.17 -6.13 3.81
C PRO A 249 -20.12 -7.28 3.46
N LEU A 250 -20.11 -7.74 2.20
CA LEU A 250 -20.88 -8.91 1.72
C LEU A 250 -20.06 -10.21 1.67
N GLY A 251 -18.76 -10.17 2.01
CA GLY A 251 -17.84 -11.30 1.98
C GLY A 251 -16.70 -11.15 0.96
N TRP A 252 -15.99 -12.25 0.72
CA TRP A 252 -14.78 -12.31 -0.12
C TRP A 252 -15.02 -12.29 -1.63
N TRP A 253 -16.25 -12.48 -2.10
CA TRP A 253 -16.63 -12.48 -3.52
C TRP A 253 -17.88 -11.64 -3.76
N VAL A 254 -17.94 -10.99 -4.93
CA VAL A 254 -19.12 -10.27 -5.40
C VAL A 254 -19.56 -10.75 -6.79
N PRO A 255 -20.87 -10.76 -7.10
CA PRO A 255 -21.37 -11.21 -8.39
C PRO A 255 -21.11 -10.23 -9.55
N SER A 256 -20.79 -8.96 -9.25
CA SER A 256 -20.42 -7.97 -10.27
C SER A 256 -19.62 -6.82 -9.65
N LEU A 257 -18.66 -6.28 -10.40
CA LEU A 257 -17.94 -5.03 -10.09
C LEU A 257 -18.48 -3.80 -10.83
N LYS A 258 -19.65 -3.91 -11.47
CA LYS A 258 -20.29 -2.76 -12.08
C LYS A 258 -20.56 -1.69 -11.00
N ALA A 259 -20.11 -0.47 -11.26
CA ALA A 259 -20.22 0.66 -10.33
C ALA A 259 -21.00 1.82 -10.98
N THR A 260 -22.30 1.63 -11.15
CA THR A 260 -23.23 2.66 -11.65
C THR A 260 -23.98 3.38 -10.55
N ALA A 261 -24.09 2.78 -9.36
CA ALA A 261 -24.50 3.48 -8.16
C ALA A 261 -23.49 4.58 -7.78
N THR A 262 -23.90 5.50 -6.90
CA THR A 262 -23.06 6.62 -6.46
C THR A 262 -23.16 6.77 -4.94
N THR A 263 -22.04 7.03 -4.30
CA THR A 263 -21.96 7.45 -2.89
C THR A 263 -21.34 8.84 -2.78
N THR A 264 -21.60 9.56 -1.69
CA THR A 264 -21.03 10.89 -1.45
C THR A 264 -20.06 10.84 -0.28
N ILE A 265 -18.79 11.17 -0.53
CA ILE A 265 -17.73 11.24 0.48
C ILE A 265 -17.18 12.66 0.47
N ALA A 266 -17.14 13.32 1.63
CA ALA A 266 -16.72 14.73 1.77
C ALA A 266 -17.41 15.69 0.77
N GLY A 267 -18.69 15.44 0.46
CA GLY A 267 -19.46 16.24 -0.50
C GLY A 267 -19.15 16.00 -1.98
N ARG A 268 -18.27 15.04 -2.32
CA ARG A 268 -17.98 14.64 -3.70
C ARG A 268 -18.65 13.29 -4.04
N PRO A 269 -19.27 13.15 -5.22
CA PRO A 269 -19.83 11.88 -5.67
C PRO A 269 -18.74 10.93 -6.19
N TYR A 270 -18.82 9.66 -5.82
CA TYR A 270 -17.94 8.59 -6.29
C TYR A 270 -18.77 7.39 -6.77
N PRO A 271 -18.33 6.68 -7.83
CA PRO A 271 -18.96 5.42 -8.22
C PRO A 271 -18.92 4.41 -7.07
N LEU A 272 -20.05 3.81 -6.77
CA LEU A 272 -20.20 2.75 -5.77
C LEU A 272 -20.50 1.46 -6.50
N ILE A 273 -19.87 0.35 -6.08
CA ILE A 273 -20.17 -0.98 -6.62
C ILE A 273 -21.66 -1.27 -6.40
N ASP A 274 -22.38 -1.60 -7.48
CA ASP A 274 -23.85 -1.71 -7.48
C ASP A 274 -24.35 -2.70 -6.42
N VAL A 275 -23.64 -3.81 -6.22
CA VAL A 275 -24.04 -4.85 -5.25
C VAL A 275 -23.82 -4.41 -3.80
N LEU A 276 -22.95 -3.43 -3.58
CA LEU A 276 -22.68 -2.84 -2.25
C LEU A 276 -23.55 -1.61 -1.99
N ALA A 277 -24.37 -1.20 -2.96
CA ALA A 277 -25.34 -0.11 -2.81
C ALA A 277 -26.63 -0.57 -2.11
N THR A 278 -26.48 -1.21 -0.96
CA THR A 278 -27.56 -1.66 -0.08
C THR A 278 -27.36 -1.12 1.32
N ASP A 279 -28.41 -1.13 2.14
CA ASP A 279 -28.29 -0.85 3.56
C ASP A 279 -27.46 -1.97 4.21
N LEU A 280 -26.21 -1.65 4.56
CA LEU A 280 -25.31 -2.57 5.23
C LEU A 280 -25.64 -2.65 6.73
N PRO A 281 -25.38 -3.80 7.39
CA PRO A 281 -25.73 -3.98 8.81
C PRO A 281 -25.13 -2.95 9.77
N ASP A 282 -24.00 -2.34 9.40
CA ASP A 282 -23.29 -1.32 10.17
C ASP A 282 -23.71 0.11 9.84
N GLN A 283 -24.55 0.31 8.83
CA GLN A 283 -25.12 1.60 8.47
C GLN A 283 -26.38 1.85 9.29
N VAL A 284 -26.24 2.75 10.28
CA VAL A 284 -27.38 3.22 11.09
C VAL A 284 -28.14 4.28 10.29
N THR A 285 -29.10 3.84 9.48
CA THR A 285 -29.93 4.71 8.61
C THR A 285 -31.20 5.21 9.29
N PHE A 286 -31.43 4.83 10.54
CA PHE A 286 -32.59 5.23 11.34
C PHE A 286 -32.20 6.25 12.42
N PRO A 287 -33.15 7.06 12.94
CA PRO A 287 -32.89 7.99 14.04
C PRO A 287 -32.35 7.26 15.27
N ILE A 288 -31.27 7.78 15.85
CA ILE A 288 -30.71 7.24 17.09
C ILE A 288 -31.46 7.86 18.26
N ASP A 289 -32.29 7.08 18.95
CA ASP A 289 -33.07 7.56 20.10
C ASP A 289 -32.24 7.68 21.39
N ALA A 290 -31.20 6.85 21.54
CA ALA A 290 -30.30 6.87 22.70
C ALA A 290 -28.92 6.30 22.37
N VAL A 291 -27.87 6.83 23.02
CA VAL A 291 -26.51 6.28 23.03
C VAL A 291 -26.20 5.82 24.45
N ILE A 292 -25.90 4.53 24.62
CA ILE A 292 -25.55 3.95 25.91
C ILE A 292 -24.05 3.63 25.89
N THR A 293 -23.28 4.37 26.67
CA THR A 293 -21.85 4.08 26.87
C THR A 293 -21.70 3.26 28.16
N TRP A 294 -21.02 2.12 28.08
CA TRP A 294 -20.67 1.36 29.26
C TRP A 294 -19.40 1.96 29.88
N VAL A 295 -19.55 2.48 31.10
CA VAL A 295 -18.44 2.78 32.01
C VAL A 295 -18.24 1.55 32.90
N ASP A 296 -17.02 1.36 33.38
CA ASP A 296 -16.59 0.28 34.28
C ASP A 296 -17.32 0.23 35.64
N ASP A 297 -18.39 1.03 35.80
CA ASP A 297 -19.21 1.13 37.00
C ASP A 297 -18.40 1.55 38.23
N SER A 298 -17.16 2.04 38.09
CA SER A 298 -16.26 2.22 39.24
C SER A 298 -16.40 3.58 39.93
N ASP A 299 -17.08 4.55 39.31
CA ASP A 299 -17.37 5.87 39.90
C ASP A 299 -18.38 5.73 41.07
N PRO A 300 -17.96 5.93 42.33
CA PRO A 300 -18.83 5.77 43.50
C PRO A 300 -20.02 6.74 43.48
N ALA A 301 -19.82 7.96 42.97
CA ALA A 301 -20.89 8.95 42.88
C ALA A 301 -21.92 8.59 41.80
N TRP A 302 -21.51 7.84 40.77
CA TRP A 302 -22.43 7.25 39.80
C TRP A 302 -23.21 6.07 40.38
N GLN A 303 -22.52 5.17 41.11
CA GLN A 303 -23.15 4.02 41.78
C GLN A 303 -24.24 4.44 42.77
N GLU A 304 -23.96 5.44 43.63
CA GLU A 304 -24.93 5.98 44.59
C GLU A 304 -26.16 6.57 43.88
N ARG A 305 -25.96 7.36 42.82
CA ARG A 305 -27.06 7.92 42.02
C ARG A 305 -27.88 6.84 41.33
N ARG A 306 -27.23 5.80 40.78
CA ARG A 306 -27.92 4.66 40.15
C ARG A 306 -28.73 3.87 41.17
N ALA A 307 -28.17 3.59 42.35
CA ALA A 307 -28.87 2.91 43.43
C ALA A 307 -30.11 3.70 43.90
N ALA A 308 -29.97 5.02 44.10
CA ALA A 308 -31.08 5.90 44.46
C ALA A 308 -32.15 6.01 43.37
N ALA A 309 -31.77 6.01 42.09
CA ALA A 309 -32.72 5.96 40.97
C ALA A 309 -33.45 4.61 40.90
N ARG A 310 -32.73 3.51 41.09
CA ARG A 310 -33.30 2.15 41.11
C ARG A 310 -34.29 1.97 42.25
N ALA A 311 -33.95 2.42 43.46
CA ALA A 311 -34.84 2.38 44.63
C ALA A 311 -36.14 3.18 44.41
N ARG A 312 -36.05 4.33 43.72
CA ARG A 312 -37.23 5.14 43.33
C ARG A 312 -38.13 4.43 42.32
N LEU A 313 -37.55 3.67 41.39
CA LEU A 313 -38.28 2.95 40.35
C LEU A 313 -38.88 1.63 40.85
N THR A 314 -38.19 0.91 41.75
CA THR A 314 -38.64 -0.39 42.27
C THR A 314 -39.45 -0.29 43.57
N GLY A 315 -39.58 0.92 44.15
CA GLY A 315 -40.35 1.14 45.39
C GLY A 315 -39.77 0.50 46.65
N THR A 316 -38.56 -0.09 46.56
CA THR A 316 -37.88 -0.67 47.73
C THR A 316 -37.02 0.40 48.37
N THR A 317 -37.55 1.05 49.40
CA THR A 317 -36.70 1.74 50.38
C THR A 317 -35.84 0.67 51.06
N ALA A 318 -34.52 0.82 50.99
CA ALA A 318 -33.58 -0.06 51.68
C ALA A 318 -33.83 0.01 53.20
N SER A 319 -34.58 -0.95 53.71
CA SER A 319 -34.57 -1.32 55.12
C SER A 319 -34.17 -2.78 55.16
N ASP A 320 -32.90 -3.01 55.45
CA ASP A 320 -32.49 -3.96 56.48
C ASP A 320 -30.98 -3.77 56.69
N ALA A 321 -30.67 -2.90 57.65
CA ALA A 321 -29.39 -2.94 58.33
C ALA A 321 -29.37 -4.19 59.22
N PRO A 322 -28.27 -4.96 59.28
CA PRO A 322 -28.19 -6.08 60.21
C PRO A 322 -28.10 -5.54 61.64
N GLU A 323 -29.08 -5.90 62.47
CA GLU A 323 -29.05 -5.68 63.91
C GLU A 323 -27.83 -6.37 64.52
N ASN A 324 -27.08 -5.61 65.32
CA ASN A 324 -26.08 -6.14 66.24
C ASN A 324 -26.73 -7.14 67.21
N GLY A 325 -26.36 -8.42 67.11
CA GLY A 325 -26.62 -9.45 68.11
C GLY A 325 -25.32 -9.92 68.74
N THR A 326 -25.01 -9.43 69.94
CA THR A 326 -23.86 -9.82 70.76
C THR A 326 -24.16 -11.09 71.57
N ALA A 327 -23.18 -12.00 71.58
CA ALA A 327 -22.78 -12.98 72.61
C ALA A 327 -23.71 -14.15 73.02
N ALA A 328 -23.17 -15.37 72.83
CA ALA A 328 -22.85 -16.28 73.93
C ALA A 328 -21.53 -17.01 73.62
#